data_AF-A0AAU0MN84-F1
#
_entry.id   AF-A0AAU0MN84-F1
#
_cell.length_a   1.000
_cell.length_b   1.000
_cell.length_c   1.000
_cell.angle_alpha   90.00
_cell.angle_beta   90.00
_cell.angle_gamma   90.00
#
_symmetry.space_group_name_H-M   'P 1'
#
loop_
_entity.id
_entity.type
_entity.pdbx_description
1 polymer ?
#
loop_
_entity_poly.entity_id
_entity_poly.type
_entity_poly.pdbx_seq_one_letter_code
_entity_poly.pdbx_strand_id
1 'polypeptide(L)'
;MFDRRKSARNSLICGLLALLTFIGIGLAAGAQEAPEGSAEIDYAGFMDLTGEVFELREERLVSMETFNAMASEPDTLILDARSRYAFEMGHIKGAVNLPFSDFTDEKLAEVIPSKDTRVLIYCNNNFSDDVEPIPLKRVSLALNIPTFINLYGYGYENIYELGVLTETTNPDVEWVTGTPLFEN
;
A
#
# COMPACT_ATOMS: atom_id res chain seq x y z
N MET A 1 15.93 3.25 -72.24
CA MET A 1 16.74 3.02 -71.03
C MET A 1 16.19 3.89 -69.91
N PHE A 2 15.19 3.39 -69.17
CA PHE A 2 14.48 4.14 -68.13
C PHE A 2 15.33 4.19 -66.85
N ASP A 3 15.58 5.39 -66.35
CA ASP A 3 16.49 5.69 -65.24
C ASP A 3 15.93 5.19 -63.89
N ARG A 4 16.30 3.95 -63.53
CA ARG A 4 15.93 3.31 -62.25
C ARG A 4 16.51 4.01 -61.01
N ARG A 5 17.49 4.91 -61.14
CA ARG A 5 18.14 5.56 -59.98
C ARG A 5 17.33 6.73 -59.40
N LYS A 6 16.51 7.40 -60.22
CA LYS A 6 15.61 8.47 -59.74
C LYS A 6 14.44 7.95 -58.91
N SER A 7 13.89 6.78 -59.27
CA SER A 7 12.75 6.18 -58.56
C SER A 7 13.11 5.78 -57.13
N ALA A 8 14.27 5.13 -56.93
CA ALA A 8 14.72 4.68 -55.60
C ALA A 8 15.01 5.83 -54.63
N ARG A 9 15.52 6.97 -55.11
CA ARG A 9 15.76 8.17 -54.29
C ARG A 9 14.46 8.83 -53.83
N ASN A 10 13.43 8.85 -54.67
CA ASN A 10 12.13 9.43 -54.31
C ASN A 10 11.37 8.54 -53.32
N SER A 11 11.50 7.21 -53.43
CA SER A 11 10.92 6.26 -52.47
C SER A 11 11.60 6.27 -51.10
N LEU A 12 12.92 6.48 -51.03
CA LEU A 12 13.64 6.62 -49.75
C LEU A 12 13.31 7.93 -49.03
N ILE A 13 13.16 9.04 -49.76
CA ILE A 13 12.84 10.35 -49.18
C ILE A 13 11.42 10.35 -48.60
N CYS A 14 10.44 9.76 -49.31
CA CYS A 14 9.08 9.60 -48.77
C CYS A 14 9.04 8.64 -47.57
N GLY A 15 9.87 7.59 -47.55
CA GLY A 15 10.00 6.66 -46.42
C GLY A 15 10.61 7.29 -45.16
N LEU A 16 11.64 8.12 -45.29
CA LEU A 16 12.25 8.83 -44.16
C LEU A 16 11.34 9.96 -43.62
N LEU A 17 10.61 10.67 -44.48
CA LEU A 17 9.65 11.70 -44.07
C LEU A 17 8.45 11.08 -43.32
N ALA A 18 7.99 9.91 -43.73
CA ALA A 18 6.92 9.18 -43.04
C ALA A 18 7.36 8.62 -41.66
N LEU A 19 8.63 8.21 -41.53
CA LEU A 19 9.18 7.76 -40.23
C LEU A 19 9.36 8.93 -39.24
N LEU A 20 9.75 10.12 -39.72
CA LEU A 20 9.91 11.31 -38.87
C LEU A 20 8.57 11.87 -38.37
N THR A 21 7.49 11.72 -39.14
CA THR A 21 6.14 12.10 -38.67
C THR A 21 5.57 11.16 -37.59
N PHE A 22 6.03 9.90 -37.52
CA PHE A 22 5.57 8.97 -36.49
C PHE A 22 6.27 9.18 -35.13
N ILE A 23 7.51 9.68 -35.14
CA ILE A 23 8.27 9.95 -33.90
C ILE A 23 7.80 11.27 -33.24
N GLY A 24 7.34 12.24 -34.01
CA GLY A 24 6.93 13.56 -33.49
C GLY A 24 5.56 13.60 -32.80
N ILE A 25 4.66 12.66 -33.08
CA ILE A 25 3.30 12.66 -32.53
C ILE A 25 3.21 11.90 -31.18
N GLY A 26 4.17 11.03 -30.87
CA GLY A 26 4.17 10.24 -29.63
C GLY A 26 4.60 10.97 -28.36
N LEU A 27 5.18 12.18 -28.47
CA LEU A 27 5.78 12.90 -27.33
C LEU A 27 4.93 14.06 -26.79
N ALA A 28 3.71 14.23 -27.30
CA ALA A 28 2.79 15.27 -26.84
C ALA A 28 1.44 14.67 -26.41
N ALA A 29 1.46 13.58 -25.64
CA ALA A 29 0.36 13.28 -24.74
C ALA A 29 0.47 14.30 -23.59
N GLY A 30 -0.05 15.50 -23.83
CA GLY A 30 -0.04 16.59 -22.86
C GLY A 30 -0.76 16.14 -21.59
N ALA A 31 -0.07 16.25 -20.45
CA ALA A 31 -0.75 16.34 -19.16
C ALA A 31 -1.67 17.56 -19.25
N GLN A 32 -2.97 17.30 -19.47
CA GLN A 32 -3.96 18.36 -19.45
C GLN A 32 -4.10 18.80 -17.99
N GLU A 33 -3.67 20.02 -17.68
CA GLU A 33 -3.85 20.60 -16.35
C GLU A 33 -5.33 20.48 -15.94
N ALA A 34 -5.56 19.97 -14.73
CA ALA A 34 -6.91 19.80 -14.22
C ALA A 34 -7.60 21.18 -14.14
N PRO A 35 -8.91 21.27 -14.41
CA PRO A 35 -9.65 22.51 -14.27
C PRO A 35 -9.44 23.15 -12.89
N GLU A 36 -9.32 24.48 -12.85
CA GLU A 36 -9.20 25.24 -11.60
C GLU A 36 -10.36 24.92 -10.64
N GLY A 37 -10.04 24.61 -9.37
CA GLY A 37 -11.02 24.17 -8.36
C GLY A 37 -11.36 22.67 -8.39
N SER A 38 -10.66 21.86 -9.19
CA SER A 38 -10.77 20.38 -9.11
C SER A 38 -10.27 19.85 -7.77
N ALA A 39 -10.79 18.69 -7.36
CA ALA A 39 -10.29 17.99 -6.17
C ALA A 39 -8.84 17.54 -6.38
N GLU A 40 -8.01 17.66 -5.35
CA GLU A 40 -6.62 17.19 -5.32
C GLU A 40 -6.57 15.66 -5.12
N ILE A 41 -7.04 14.91 -6.12
CA ILE A 41 -7.11 13.45 -6.09
C ILE A 41 -6.35 12.89 -7.29
N ASP A 42 -5.26 12.18 -7.02
CA ASP A 42 -4.45 11.54 -8.05
C ASP A 42 -4.67 10.02 -8.07
N TYR A 43 -5.69 9.59 -8.80
CA TYR A 43 -5.97 8.17 -8.96
C TYR A 43 -4.92 7.44 -9.83
N ALA A 44 -4.33 8.14 -10.82
CA ALA A 44 -3.29 7.54 -11.66
C ALA A 44 -2.04 7.24 -10.84
N GLY A 45 -1.57 8.21 -10.05
CA GLY A 45 -0.46 8.04 -9.12
C GLY A 45 -0.72 6.94 -8.08
N PHE A 46 -1.95 6.83 -7.56
CA PHE A 46 -2.31 5.71 -6.67
C PHE A 46 -2.20 4.33 -7.36
N MET A 47 -2.63 4.23 -8.62
CA MET A 47 -2.51 2.99 -9.39
C MET A 47 -1.06 2.64 -9.68
N ASP A 48 -0.24 3.64 -10.02
CA ASP A 48 1.20 3.46 -10.26
C ASP A 48 1.91 2.99 -8.98
N LEU A 49 1.65 3.64 -7.84
CA LEU A 49 2.17 3.26 -6.52
C LEU A 49 1.74 1.84 -6.14
N THR A 50 0.48 1.48 -6.38
CA THR A 50 -0.03 0.13 -6.13
C THR A 50 0.69 -0.92 -6.99
N GLY A 51 1.00 -0.58 -8.24
CA GLY A 51 1.78 -1.43 -9.14
C GLY A 51 3.23 -1.61 -8.67
N GLU A 52 3.86 -0.52 -8.23
CA GLU A 52 5.24 -0.51 -7.72
C GLU A 52 5.41 -1.44 -6.51
N VAL A 53 4.50 -1.37 -5.54
CA VAL A 53 4.62 -2.15 -4.29
C VAL A 53 4.07 -3.57 -4.39
N PHE A 54 3.53 -3.99 -5.54
CA PHE A 54 2.84 -5.28 -5.67
C PHE A 54 3.75 -6.46 -5.31
N GLU A 55 4.89 -6.60 -5.98
CA GLU A 55 5.85 -7.68 -5.74
C GLU A 55 6.50 -7.56 -4.36
N LEU A 56 6.86 -6.32 -3.97
CA LEU A 56 7.43 -6.05 -2.66
C LEU A 56 6.50 -6.53 -1.55
N ARG A 57 5.20 -6.26 -1.63
CA ARG A 57 4.25 -6.69 -0.60
C ARG A 57 4.17 -8.21 -0.50
N GLU A 58 4.17 -8.94 -1.62
CA GLU A 58 4.14 -10.41 -1.61
C GLU A 58 5.36 -10.99 -0.88
N GLU A 59 6.54 -10.39 -1.05
CA GLU A 59 7.77 -10.79 -0.34
C GLU A 59 7.77 -10.44 1.16
N ARG A 60 6.89 -9.53 1.59
CA ARG A 60 6.82 -9.01 2.96
C ARG A 60 5.69 -9.60 3.80
N LEU A 61 5.01 -10.63 3.27
CA LEU A 61 4.07 -11.46 4.02
C LEU A 61 4.84 -12.45 4.91
N VAL A 62 4.69 -12.33 6.22
CA VAL A 62 5.43 -13.12 7.21
C VAL A 62 4.54 -14.09 7.99
N SER A 63 5.12 -15.21 8.44
CA SER A 63 4.45 -16.13 9.37
C SER A 63 4.27 -15.50 10.75
N MET A 64 3.42 -16.08 11.60
CA MET A 64 3.27 -15.65 12.99
C MET A 64 4.59 -15.72 13.77
N GLU A 65 5.37 -16.80 13.58
CA GLU A 65 6.68 -16.95 14.22
C GLU A 65 7.64 -15.82 13.83
N THR A 66 7.77 -15.53 12.52
CA THR A 66 8.61 -14.44 12.02
C THR A 66 8.11 -13.08 12.48
N PHE A 67 6.78 -12.86 12.49
CA PHE A 67 6.16 -11.64 12.96
C PHE A 67 6.52 -11.38 14.43
N ASN A 68 6.38 -12.38 15.29
CA ASN A 68 6.72 -12.27 16.72
C ASN A 68 8.22 -12.10 16.95
N ALA A 69 9.06 -12.80 16.18
CA ALA A 69 10.51 -12.62 16.23
C ALA A 69 10.89 -11.16 15.90
N MET A 70 10.38 -10.62 14.79
CA MET A 70 10.60 -9.22 14.40
C MET A 70 10.06 -8.25 15.45
N ALA A 71 8.87 -8.50 16.01
CA ALA A 71 8.26 -7.64 17.03
C ALA A 71 9.11 -7.52 18.31
N SER A 72 9.97 -8.50 18.57
CA SER A 72 10.89 -8.49 19.72
C SER A 72 12.20 -7.75 19.47
N GLU A 73 12.48 -7.38 18.22
CA GLU A 73 13.68 -6.65 17.84
C GLU A 73 13.55 -5.15 18.17
N PRO A 74 14.67 -4.44 18.47
CA PRO A 74 14.64 -2.99 18.60
C PRO A 74 14.18 -2.32 17.30
N ASP A 75 13.74 -1.07 17.41
CA ASP A 75 13.31 -0.24 16.27
C ASP A 75 12.19 -0.88 15.43
N THR A 76 11.36 -1.70 16.07
CA THR A 76 10.18 -2.35 15.47
C THR A 76 8.90 -1.91 16.20
N LEU A 77 7.85 -1.65 15.43
CA LEU A 77 6.52 -1.25 15.89
C LEU A 77 5.48 -2.20 15.29
N ILE A 78 4.54 -2.67 16.10
CA ILE A 78 3.30 -3.26 15.58
C ILE A 78 2.26 -2.15 15.43
N LEU A 79 1.76 -1.93 14.23
CA LEU A 79 0.75 -0.92 13.92
C LEU A 79 -0.61 -1.56 13.66
N ASP A 80 -1.60 -1.18 14.46
CA ASP A 80 -3.00 -1.52 14.24
C ASP A 80 -3.71 -0.33 13.60
N ALA A 81 -4.01 -0.46 12.30
CA ALA A 81 -4.67 0.58 11.52
C ALA A 81 -6.21 0.55 11.61
N ARG A 82 -6.79 -0.35 12.41
CA ARG A 82 -8.25 -0.43 12.61
C ARG A 82 -8.75 0.79 13.38
N SER A 83 -10.07 0.93 13.48
CA SER A 83 -10.67 2.00 14.27
C SER A 83 -10.22 1.92 15.72
N ARG A 84 -10.17 3.09 16.38
CA ARG A 84 -9.83 3.19 17.80
C ARG A 84 -10.69 2.28 18.68
N TYR A 85 -12.00 2.23 18.39
CA TYR A 85 -12.92 1.34 19.08
C TYR A 85 -12.54 -0.13 18.93
N ALA A 86 -12.22 -0.60 17.72
CA ALA A 86 -11.84 -2.00 17.50
C ALA A 86 -10.55 -2.35 18.24
N PHE A 87 -9.56 -1.45 18.22
CA PHE A 87 -8.33 -1.61 18.98
C PHE A 87 -8.60 -1.66 20.50
N GLU A 88 -9.39 -0.73 21.02
CA GLU A 88 -9.74 -0.69 22.45
C GLU A 88 -10.51 -1.91 22.92
N MET A 89 -11.31 -2.54 22.06
CA MET A 89 -12.04 -3.78 22.36
C MET A 89 -11.13 -5.02 22.29
N GLY A 90 -10.05 -4.96 21.52
CA GLY A 90 -8.97 -5.95 21.58
C GLY A 90 -8.00 -5.87 20.41
N HIS A 91 -6.74 -6.21 20.66
CA HIS A 91 -5.62 -6.05 19.72
C HIS A 91 -4.46 -7.00 20.06
N ILE A 92 -3.48 -7.13 19.16
CA ILE A 92 -2.22 -7.83 19.44
C ILE A 92 -1.43 -7.03 20.49
N LYS A 93 -0.93 -7.71 21.54
CA LYS A 93 -0.16 -7.05 22.61
C LYS A 93 1.04 -6.27 22.05
N GLY A 94 1.23 -5.05 22.57
CA GLY A 94 2.31 -4.16 22.14
C GLY A 94 2.01 -3.38 20.85
N ALA A 95 0.87 -3.63 20.20
CA ALA A 95 0.44 -2.82 19.07
C ALA A 95 0.11 -1.38 19.49
N VAL A 96 0.45 -0.44 18.61
CA VAL A 96 0.03 0.96 18.70
C VAL A 96 -1.07 1.21 17.67
N ASN A 97 -2.11 1.94 18.08
CA ASN A 97 -3.21 2.27 17.20
C ASN A 97 -3.03 3.63 16.53
N LEU A 98 -3.13 3.64 15.20
CA LEU A 98 -3.39 4.82 14.40
C LEU A 98 -4.41 4.43 13.33
N PRO A 99 -5.69 4.82 13.46
CA PRO A 99 -6.69 4.45 12.46
C PRO A 99 -6.26 4.88 11.05
N PHE A 100 -6.49 4.03 10.05
CA PHE A 100 -6.12 4.31 8.66
C PHE A 100 -6.68 5.65 8.16
N SER A 101 -7.90 6.01 8.59
CA SER A 101 -8.54 7.29 8.25
C SER A 101 -7.83 8.52 8.82
N ASP A 102 -6.93 8.33 9.79
CA ASP A 102 -6.16 9.37 10.46
C ASP A 102 -4.74 9.52 9.90
N PHE A 103 -4.34 8.79 8.85
CA PHE A 103 -2.99 8.91 8.29
C PHE A 103 -2.75 10.31 7.71
N THR A 104 -1.76 11.01 8.28
CA THR A 104 -1.13 12.23 7.75
C THR A 104 0.36 12.15 8.03
N ASP A 105 1.17 12.96 7.36
CA ASP A 105 2.61 13.05 7.64
C ASP A 105 2.89 13.31 9.13
N GLU A 106 2.17 14.25 9.76
CA GLU A 106 2.37 14.58 11.17
C GLU A 106 2.01 13.41 12.09
N LYS A 107 0.80 12.85 11.94
CA LYS A 107 0.33 11.76 12.82
C LYS A 107 1.14 10.48 12.67
N LEU A 108 1.61 10.18 11.45
CA LEU A 108 2.50 9.05 11.24
C LEU A 108 3.86 9.30 11.91
N ALA A 109 4.42 10.51 11.83
CA ALA A 109 5.69 10.83 12.48
C ALA A 109 5.59 10.88 14.02
N GLU A 110 4.42 11.17 14.58
CA GLU A 110 4.15 11.06 16.02
C GLU A 110 4.18 9.61 16.52
N VAL A 111 3.73 8.67 15.68
CA VAL A 111 3.59 7.25 16.03
C VAL A 111 4.80 6.41 15.64
N ILE A 112 5.39 6.68 14.47
CA ILE A 112 6.50 5.93 13.87
C ILE A 112 7.76 6.80 13.97
N PRO A 113 8.69 6.51 14.89
CA PRO A 113 9.78 7.43 15.25
C PRO A 113 10.74 7.81 14.10
N SER A 114 10.89 6.93 13.10
CA SER A 114 11.75 7.13 11.94
C SER A 114 11.18 6.42 10.70
N LYS A 115 11.56 6.86 9.50
CA LYS A 115 11.25 6.15 8.25
C LYS A 115 11.94 4.78 8.16
N ASP A 116 13.01 4.58 8.93
CA ASP A 116 13.74 3.31 9.02
C ASP A 116 13.10 2.31 10.00
N THR A 117 12.18 2.77 10.87
CA THR A 117 11.47 1.91 11.84
C THR A 117 10.76 0.79 11.10
N ARG A 118 10.96 -0.45 11.56
CA ARG A 118 10.21 -1.57 11.01
C ARG A 118 8.76 -1.50 11.47
N VAL A 119 7.83 -1.53 10.52
CA VAL A 119 6.39 -1.49 10.82
C VAL A 119 5.78 -2.84 10.49
N LEU A 120 5.24 -3.51 11.51
CA LEU A 120 4.50 -4.76 11.39
C LEU A 120 3.00 -4.44 11.39
N ILE A 121 2.27 -4.86 10.36
CA ILE A 121 0.83 -4.61 10.24
C ILE A 121 0.00 -5.89 10.27
N TYR A 122 -1.23 -5.76 10.79
CA TYR A 122 -2.27 -6.78 10.74
C TYR A 122 -3.66 -6.14 10.66
N CYS A 123 -4.69 -6.90 10.29
CA CYS A 123 -6.07 -6.44 10.26
C CYS A 123 -7.09 -7.54 10.61
N ASN A 124 -8.38 -7.22 10.53
CA ASN A 124 -9.48 -8.17 10.75
C ASN A 124 -9.34 -9.46 9.93
N ASN A 125 -8.92 -9.34 8.66
CA ASN A 125 -8.86 -10.47 7.73
C ASN A 125 -7.74 -11.47 8.05
N ASN A 126 -6.85 -11.16 9.00
CA ASN A 126 -5.91 -12.14 9.55
C ASN A 126 -6.55 -13.09 10.55
N PHE A 127 -7.80 -12.85 10.97
CA PHE A 127 -8.48 -13.61 11.99
C PHE A 127 -9.76 -14.28 11.45
N SER A 128 -9.96 -15.57 11.76
CA SER A 128 -11.14 -16.32 11.35
C SER A 128 -12.34 -16.21 12.28
N ASP A 129 -12.21 -15.49 13.41
CA ASP A 129 -13.23 -15.41 14.45
C ASP A 129 -14.55 -14.77 13.96
N ASP A 130 -14.48 -13.81 13.01
CA ASP A 130 -15.62 -13.09 12.42
C ASP A 130 -16.64 -12.54 13.44
N VAL A 131 -16.10 -11.95 14.51
CA VAL A 131 -16.88 -11.33 15.60
C VAL A 131 -16.25 -10.00 15.99
N GLU A 132 -16.98 -9.14 16.68
CA GLU A 132 -16.39 -7.91 17.26
C GLU A 132 -15.19 -8.29 18.17
N PRO A 133 -14.02 -7.63 18.05
CA PRO A 133 -13.73 -6.42 17.26
C PRO A 133 -13.07 -6.64 15.90
N ILE A 134 -13.14 -7.86 15.37
CA ILE A 134 -12.53 -8.32 14.12
C ILE A 134 -13.58 -8.89 13.13
N PRO A 135 -14.69 -8.18 12.82
CA PRO A 135 -15.63 -8.65 11.82
C PRO A 135 -14.92 -8.81 10.46
N LEU A 136 -15.16 -9.91 9.77
CA LEU A 136 -14.54 -10.22 8.48
C LEU A 136 -14.93 -9.15 7.45
N LYS A 137 -13.94 -8.59 6.76
CA LYS A 137 -14.16 -7.67 5.63
C LYS A 137 -14.06 -8.44 4.32
N ARG A 138 -14.59 -7.85 3.24
CA ARG A 138 -14.41 -8.42 1.89
C ARG A 138 -12.92 -8.57 1.62
N VAL A 139 -12.49 -9.75 1.17
CA VAL A 139 -11.07 -10.08 0.99
C VAL A 139 -10.35 -9.07 0.09
N SER A 140 -11.00 -8.61 -0.99
CA SER A 140 -10.43 -7.59 -1.90
C SER A 140 -10.34 -6.19 -1.30
N LEU A 141 -10.91 -5.97 -0.11
CA LEU A 141 -10.93 -4.71 0.63
C LEU A 141 -10.35 -4.89 2.04
N ALA A 142 -9.53 -5.92 2.25
CA ALA A 142 -8.85 -6.15 3.52
C ALA A 142 -7.95 -4.95 3.83
N LEU A 143 -8.05 -4.44 5.06
CA LEU A 143 -7.46 -3.16 5.45
C LEU A 143 -5.93 -3.12 5.30
N ASN A 144 -5.23 -4.24 5.45
CA ASN A 144 -3.77 -4.26 5.28
C ASN A 144 -3.30 -3.84 3.89
N ILE A 145 -4.08 -4.14 2.84
CA ILE A 145 -3.71 -3.80 1.46
C ILE A 145 -3.51 -2.27 1.33
N PRO A 146 -4.54 -1.43 1.58
CA PRO A 146 -4.35 0.02 1.53
C PRO A 146 -3.40 0.53 2.62
N THR A 147 -3.34 -0.07 3.81
CA THR A 147 -2.38 0.32 4.85
C THR A 147 -0.93 0.20 4.37
N PHE A 148 -0.56 -0.93 3.78
CA PHE A 148 0.79 -1.15 3.23
C PHE A 148 1.13 -0.10 2.16
N ILE A 149 0.24 0.07 1.18
CA ILE A 149 0.43 1.03 0.08
C ILE A 149 0.60 2.45 0.61
N ASN A 150 -0.23 2.86 1.59
CA ASN A 150 -0.17 4.22 2.12
C ASN A 150 1.08 4.44 2.96
N LEU A 151 1.45 3.51 3.85
CA LEU A 151 2.71 3.62 4.60
C LEU A 151 3.90 3.80 3.67
N TYR A 152 3.98 2.99 2.61
CA TYR A 152 5.03 3.10 1.60
C TYR A 152 4.98 4.46 0.88
N GLY A 153 3.79 4.92 0.46
CA GLY A 153 3.60 6.22 -0.17
C GLY A 153 3.98 7.41 0.71
N TYR A 154 3.82 7.28 2.03
CA TYR A 154 4.32 8.24 3.03
C TYR A 154 5.82 8.07 3.34
N GLY A 155 6.53 7.17 2.65
CA GLY A 155 7.97 6.95 2.78
C GLY A 155 8.40 6.00 3.91
N TYR A 156 7.48 5.23 4.50
CA TYR A 156 7.82 4.16 5.44
C TYR A 156 7.95 2.86 4.66
N GLU A 157 9.17 2.47 4.30
CA GLU A 157 9.37 1.34 3.35
C GLU A 157 9.65 0.00 4.04
N ASN A 158 10.05 0.02 5.32
CA ASN A 158 10.39 -1.17 6.11
C ASN A 158 9.13 -1.84 6.70
N ILE A 159 8.16 -2.17 5.84
CA ILE A 159 6.84 -2.71 6.24
C ILE A 159 6.82 -4.23 6.07
N TYR A 160 6.24 -4.93 7.04
CA TYR A 160 5.89 -6.35 6.93
C TYR A 160 4.45 -6.58 7.38
N GLU A 161 3.79 -7.54 6.75
CA GLU A 161 2.39 -7.86 6.99
C GLU A 161 2.26 -9.29 7.50
N LEU A 162 1.43 -9.51 8.52
CA LEU A 162 1.07 -10.86 8.93
C LEU A 162 0.38 -11.59 7.76
N GLY A 163 1.02 -12.63 7.22
CA GLY A 163 0.62 -13.33 6.00
C GLY A 163 -0.23 -14.58 6.21
N VAL A 164 -0.66 -14.83 7.44
CA VAL A 164 -1.41 -16.05 7.82
C VAL A 164 -2.80 -15.72 8.35
N LEU A 165 -3.69 -16.70 8.24
CA LEU A 165 -4.96 -16.75 8.96
C LEU A 165 -4.74 -17.41 10.32
N THR A 166 -5.25 -16.79 11.38
CA THR A 166 -5.15 -17.26 12.78
C THR A 166 -6.47 -16.97 13.51
N GLU A 167 -6.50 -17.17 14.82
CA GLU A 167 -7.62 -16.84 15.71
C GLU A 167 -7.11 -16.00 16.89
N THR A 168 -7.99 -15.20 17.51
CA THR A 168 -7.62 -14.42 18.71
C THR A 168 -7.26 -15.29 19.91
N THR A 169 -7.74 -16.54 19.91
CA THR A 169 -7.45 -17.53 20.95
C THR A 169 -6.11 -18.24 20.77
N ASN A 170 -5.44 -18.05 19.63
CA ASN A 170 -4.10 -18.60 19.41
C ASN A 170 -3.11 -17.95 20.39
N PRO A 171 -2.42 -18.72 21.26
CA PRO A 171 -1.49 -18.16 22.23
C PRO A 171 -0.36 -17.35 21.60
N ASP A 172 0.07 -17.68 20.38
CA ASP A 172 1.14 -16.96 19.68
C ASP A 172 0.72 -15.56 19.23
N VAL A 173 -0.58 -15.24 19.19
CA VAL A 173 -1.07 -13.88 18.85
C VAL A 173 -0.85 -12.91 20.01
N GLU A 174 -0.72 -13.42 21.24
CA GLU A 174 -0.75 -12.60 22.47
C GLU A 174 -1.90 -11.57 22.47
N TRP A 175 -3.12 -12.01 22.17
CA TRP A 175 -4.28 -11.11 22.10
C TRP A 175 -4.60 -10.47 23.45
N VAL A 176 -4.81 -9.14 23.44
CA VAL A 176 -5.29 -8.35 24.57
C VAL A 176 -6.76 -8.08 24.37
N THR A 177 -7.59 -8.53 25.32
CA THR A 177 -9.02 -8.21 25.35
C THR A 177 -9.24 -6.92 26.13
N GLY A 178 -9.96 -5.98 25.53
CA GLY A 178 -10.36 -4.74 26.18
C GLY A 178 -11.66 -4.84 26.97
N THR A 179 -11.98 -3.76 27.69
CA THR A 179 -13.25 -3.62 28.42
C THR A 179 -14.18 -2.70 27.64
N PRO A 180 -15.47 -3.05 27.44
CA PRO A 180 -16.41 -2.19 26.73
C PRO A 180 -16.53 -0.80 27.37
N LEU A 181 -16.43 0.27 26.56
CA LEU A 181 -16.52 1.67 27.01
C LEU A 181 -17.88 2.05 27.63
N PHE A 182 -18.89 1.18 27.56
CA PHE A 182 -20.25 1.44 28.04
C PHE A 182 -20.57 0.85 29.43
N GLU A 183 -19.58 0.30 30.13
CA GLU A 183 -19.76 -0.26 31.50
C GLU A 183 -19.27 0.63 32.65
N ASN A 184 -18.90 1.90 32.40
CA ASN A 184 -18.51 2.87 33.44
C ASN A 184 -19.46 4.07 33.53
#